data_AF-A0A957X3L9-F1
#
_entry.id   AF-A0A957X3L9-F1
#
_cell.length_a   1.000
_cell.length_b   1.000
_cell.length_c   1.000
_cell.angle_alpha   90.00
_cell.angle_beta   90.00
_cell.angle_gamma   90.00
#
_symmetry.space_group_name_H-M   'P 1'
#
loop_
_entity.id
_entity.type
_entity.pdbx_description
1 polymer ?
#
loop_
_entity_poly.entity_id
_entity_poly.type
_entity_poly.pdbx_seq_one_letter_code
_entity_poly.pdbx_strand_id
1 'polypeptide(L)'
;ADAAASVLIDRFIGLVVFMLGAAIAAAGMLWFGRPDGTAFTEQELFFMQLAAIGSSAVTLLLLAIIAALLSRTLKRWMEWLLAKLPLAEKTLPIWQQLALAFHAYRGHPAALLWTAVGSALIVVLTSINIWLIAQALEPGSISMVEVLAINPIIVFALIVVPLAPGGLGVRQVSFASLFLLIGAGFDLGKTVGLLQQAIGYFVSIPGGILWFLGRNQHRDSVERPMAVELPPSS
;
A
#
# COMPACT_ATOMS: atom_id res chain seq x y z
N ALA A 1 4.83 -20.88 -8.32
CA ALA A 1 5.53 -19.95 -7.41
C ALA A 1 5.56 -18.51 -7.93
N ASP A 2 5.53 -18.30 -9.26
CA ASP A 2 5.66 -16.97 -9.88
C ASP A 2 4.55 -15.96 -9.51
N ALA A 3 3.30 -16.39 -9.36
CA ALA A 3 2.21 -15.47 -9.02
C ALA A 3 2.36 -14.83 -7.62
N ALA A 4 2.76 -15.61 -6.61
CA ALA A 4 2.96 -15.09 -5.25
C ALA A 4 4.17 -14.13 -5.18
N ALA A 5 5.24 -14.45 -5.93
CA ALA A 5 6.41 -13.59 -6.05
C ALA A 5 6.09 -12.26 -6.75
N SER A 6 5.30 -12.29 -7.84
CA SER A 6 4.84 -11.08 -8.55
C SER A 6 4.01 -10.18 -7.64
N VAL A 7 3.03 -10.73 -6.92
CA VAL A 7 2.20 -9.95 -5.99
C VAL A 7 3.07 -9.33 -4.89
N LEU A 8 4.04 -10.07 -4.36
CA LEU A 8 4.93 -9.56 -3.32
C LEU A 8 5.79 -8.41 -3.82
N ILE A 9 6.36 -8.52 -5.02
CA ILE A 9 7.13 -7.45 -5.67
C ILE A 9 6.24 -6.23 -5.91
N ASP A 10 5.01 -6.43 -6.40
CA ASP A 10 4.08 -5.34 -6.65
C ASP A 10 3.74 -4.57 -5.37
N ARG A 11 3.49 -5.28 -4.27
CA ARG A 11 3.23 -4.66 -2.97
C ARG A 11 4.46 -3.93 -2.43
N PHE A 12 5.66 -4.49 -2.65
CA PHE A 12 6.89 -3.89 -2.18
C PHE A 12 7.25 -2.61 -2.94
N ILE A 13 7.18 -2.64 -4.28
CA ILE A 13 7.39 -1.47 -5.14
C ILE A 13 6.31 -0.42 -4.86
N GLY A 14 5.06 -0.86 -4.69
CA GLY A 14 3.98 0.01 -4.27
C GLY A 14 4.32 0.73 -2.97
N LEU A 15 4.76 0.01 -1.95
CA LEU A 15 5.14 0.62 -0.67
C LEU A 15 6.25 1.66 -0.81
N VAL A 16 7.27 1.41 -1.64
CA VAL A 16 8.33 2.39 -1.93
C VAL A 16 7.76 3.66 -2.53
N VAL A 17 6.92 3.53 -3.56
CA VAL A 17 6.30 4.68 -4.24
C VAL A 17 5.38 5.46 -3.31
N PHE A 18 4.62 4.76 -2.46
CA PHE A 18 3.76 5.36 -1.44
C PHE A 18 4.60 6.19 -0.45
N MET A 19 5.63 5.59 0.16
CA MET A 19 6.47 6.27 1.14
C MET A 19 7.26 7.42 0.53
N LEU A 20 7.73 7.27 -0.70
CA LEU A 20 8.40 8.35 -1.43
C LEU A 20 7.43 9.52 -1.71
N GLY A 21 6.18 9.23 -2.08
CA GLY A 21 5.14 10.24 -2.26
C GLY A 21 4.88 11.03 -0.98
N ALA A 22 4.75 10.35 0.16
CA ALA A 22 4.61 11.00 1.47
C ALA A 22 5.82 11.85 1.83
N ALA A 23 7.04 11.36 1.57
CA ALA A 23 8.27 12.08 1.84
C ALA A 23 8.36 13.37 1.00
N ILE A 24 8.07 13.29 -0.30
CA ILE A 24 8.07 14.45 -1.19
C ILE A 24 7.00 15.46 -0.78
N ALA A 25 5.78 15.01 -0.49
CA ALA A 25 4.69 15.90 -0.10
C ALA A 25 4.97 16.60 1.24
N ALA A 26 5.41 15.85 2.26
CA ALA A 26 5.75 16.41 3.57
C ALA A 26 6.97 17.35 3.51
N ALA A 27 8.04 16.96 2.83
CA ALA A 27 9.22 17.81 2.66
C ALA A 27 8.90 19.08 1.84
N GLY A 28 8.10 18.94 0.77
CA GLY A 28 7.62 20.06 -0.03
C GLY A 28 6.85 21.06 0.81
N MET A 29 5.93 20.62 1.66
CA MET A 29 5.18 21.50 2.57
C MET A 29 6.08 22.19 3.61
N LEU A 30 7.13 21.54 4.10
CA LEU A 30 8.08 22.16 5.01
C LEU A 30 8.94 23.24 4.33
N TRP A 31 9.21 23.10 3.03
CA TRP A 31 10.04 24.04 2.27
C TRP A 31 9.23 25.20 1.67
N PHE A 32 8.06 24.90 1.13
CA PHE A 32 7.23 25.87 0.41
C PHE A 32 6.05 26.43 1.24
N GLY A 33 5.81 25.87 2.43
CA GLY A 33 4.65 26.19 3.25
C GLY A 33 3.40 25.43 2.81
N ARG A 34 2.28 25.68 3.50
CA ARG A 34 0.99 25.10 3.13
C ARG A 34 0.52 25.64 1.77
N PRO A 35 -0.13 24.82 0.93
CA PRO A 35 -0.74 25.28 -0.31
C PRO A 35 -1.74 26.42 -0.11
N ASP A 36 -2.43 26.42 1.04
CA ASP A 36 -3.48 27.40 1.36
C ASP A 36 -2.91 28.71 1.95
N GLY A 37 -1.58 28.81 2.10
CA GLY A 37 -0.90 30.00 2.62
C GLY A 37 -1.04 30.20 4.14
N THR A 38 -1.73 29.31 4.84
CA THR A 38 -1.86 29.35 6.30
C THR A 38 -0.56 28.93 6.98
N ALA A 39 -0.24 29.58 8.10
CA ALA A 39 0.87 29.16 8.94
C ALA A 39 0.51 27.86 9.64
N PHE A 40 1.47 26.93 9.71
CA PHE A 40 1.33 25.74 10.54
C PHE A 40 1.35 26.14 12.02
N THR A 41 0.54 25.47 12.82
CA THR A 41 0.71 25.50 14.29
C THR A 41 1.99 24.76 14.70
N GLU A 42 2.51 25.02 15.89
CA GLU A 42 3.73 24.33 16.39
C GLU A 42 3.58 22.80 16.38
N GLN A 43 2.38 22.31 16.69
CA GLN A 43 2.07 20.88 16.72
C GLN A 43 2.00 20.27 15.32
N GLU A 44 1.41 20.97 14.36
CA GLU A 44 1.35 20.54 12.95
C GLU A 44 2.73 20.55 12.30
N LEU A 45 3.57 21.56 12.60
CA LEU A 45 4.97 21.60 12.15
C LEU A 45 5.74 20.38 12.64
N PHE A 46 5.65 20.10 13.94
CA PHE A 46 6.32 18.94 14.53
C PHE A 46 5.86 17.64 13.87
N PHE A 47 4.56 17.50 13.63
CA PHE A 47 4.03 16.33 12.94
C PHE A 47 4.52 16.24 11.48
N MET A 48 4.51 17.34 10.73
CA MET A 48 5.03 17.37 9.35
C MET A 48 6.52 17.01 9.29
N GLN A 49 7.32 17.48 10.25
CA GLN A 49 8.73 17.09 10.37
C GLN A 49 8.88 15.60 10.65
N LEU A 50 8.10 15.06 11.59
CA LEU A 50 8.09 13.63 11.91
C LEU A 50 7.64 12.80 10.70
N ALA A 51 6.62 13.26 9.98
CA ALA A 51 6.14 12.63 8.75
C ALA A 51 7.20 12.64 7.66
N ALA A 52 7.87 13.77 7.42
CA ALA A 52 8.94 13.89 6.43
C ALA A 52 10.14 13.01 6.78
N ILE A 53 10.62 13.04 8.02
CA ILE A 53 11.74 12.22 8.48
C ILE A 53 11.37 10.73 8.45
N GLY A 54 10.21 10.38 8.99
CA GLY A 54 9.73 9.00 9.07
C GLY A 54 9.53 8.36 7.70
N SER A 55 8.81 9.05 6.80
CA SER A 55 8.60 8.56 5.43
C SER A 55 9.89 8.51 4.63
N SER A 56 10.80 9.49 4.80
CA SER A 56 12.13 9.46 4.17
C SER A 56 12.97 8.28 4.68
N ALA A 57 12.99 8.05 6.00
CA ALA A 57 13.73 6.94 6.61
C ALA A 57 13.20 5.58 6.12
N VAL A 58 11.87 5.40 6.08
CA VAL A 58 11.27 4.17 5.55
C VAL A 58 11.57 4.02 4.06
N THR A 59 11.47 5.08 3.27
CA THR A 59 11.81 5.05 1.84
C THR A 59 13.27 4.62 1.63
N LEU A 60 14.20 5.23 2.35
CA LEU A 60 15.62 4.89 2.30
C LEU A 60 15.87 3.44 2.72
N LEU A 61 15.19 2.95 3.76
CA LEU A 61 15.27 1.56 4.19
C LEU A 61 14.79 0.61 3.08
N LEU A 62 13.65 0.88 2.45
CA LEU A 62 13.11 0.05 1.38
C LEU A 62 14.02 0.08 0.13
N LEU A 63 14.58 1.24 -0.21
CA LEU A 63 15.57 1.37 -1.30
C LEU A 63 16.87 0.62 -0.97
N ALA A 64 17.34 0.67 0.28
CA ALA A 64 18.50 -0.09 0.72
C ALA A 64 18.24 -1.60 0.64
N ILE A 65 17.03 -2.06 0.98
CA ILE A 65 16.60 -3.44 0.79
C ILE A 65 16.67 -3.83 -0.69
N ILE A 66 16.13 -3.01 -1.60
CA ILE A 66 16.20 -3.26 -3.05
C ILE A 66 17.66 -3.32 -3.51
N ALA A 67 18.48 -2.33 -3.14
CA ALA A 67 19.89 -2.27 -3.50
C ALA A 67 20.64 -3.53 -3.00
N ALA A 68 20.32 -4.00 -1.81
CA ALA A 68 20.89 -5.20 -1.24
C ALA A 68 20.42 -6.49 -1.92
N LEU A 69 19.17 -6.57 -2.36
CA LEU A 69 18.64 -7.69 -3.14
C LEU A 69 19.27 -7.74 -4.55
N LEU A 70 19.56 -6.58 -5.14
CA LEU A 70 20.20 -6.47 -6.45
C LEU A 70 21.72 -6.73 -6.40
N SER A 71 22.38 -6.36 -5.30
CA SER A 71 23.83 -6.50 -5.14
C SER A 71 24.20 -7.84 -4.51
N ARG A 72 25.06 -8.61 -5.19
CA ARG A 72 25.56 -9.91 -4.68
C ARG A 72 26.35 -9.75 -3.37
N THR A 73 27.04 -8.62 -3.20
CA THR A 73 27.88 -8.34 -2.03
C THR A 73 27.01 -7.95 -0.84
N LEU A 74 26.08 -7.00 -1.01
CA LEU A 74 25.18 -6.59 0.07
C LEU A 74 24.24 -7.74 0.49
N LYS A 75 23.82 -8.61 -0.44
CA LYS A 75 23.02 -9.79 -0.09
C LYS A 75 23.72 -10.67 0.95
N ARG A 76 25.01 -10.97 0.75
CA ARG A 76 25.81 -11.77 1.69
C ARG A 76 25.98 -11.06 3.04
N TRP A 77 26.21 -9.76 3.02
CA TRP A 77 26.28 -8.95 4.25
C TRP A 77 24.95 -8.95 5.01
N MET A 78 23.83 -8.83 4.31
CA MET A 78 22.49 -8.86 4.91
C MET A 78 22.17 -10.23 5.48
N GLU A 79 22.50 -11.32 4.78
CA GLU A 79 22.33 -12.69 5.29
C GLU A 79 23.15 -12.93 6.55
N TRP A 80 24.40 -12.43 6.58
CA TRP A 80 25.25 -12.50 7.77
C TRP A 80 24.69 -11.71 8.94
N LEU A 81 24.18 -10.50 8.70
CA LEU A 81 23.58 -9.64 9.72
C LEU A 81 22.29 -10.26 10.28
N LEU A 82 21.41 -10.73 9.40
CA LEU A 82 20.14 -11.37 9.75
C LEU A 82 20.35 -12.67 10.52
N ALA A 83 21.37 -13.46 10.17
CA ALA A 83 21.73 -14.68 10.89
C ALA A 83 22.19 -14.43 12.34
N LYS A 84 22.65 -13.22 12.66
CA LYS A 84 23.04 -12.82 14.02
C LYS A 84 21.91 -12.23 14.86
N LEU A 85 20.76 -11.94 14.27
CA LEU A 85 19.62 -11.38 15.00
C LEU A 85 18.83 -12.49 15.72
N PRO A 86 18.23 -12.21 16.89
CA PRO A 86 17.43 -13.18 17.65
C PRO A 86 16.15 -13.64 16.94
N LEU A 87 15.79 -13.02 15.80
CA LEU A 87 14.67 -13.42 14.94
C LEU A 87 15.12 -14.08 13.63
N ALA A 88 16.37 -14.56 13.54
CA ALA A 88 16.94 -15.14 12.32
C ALA A 88 16.03 -16.21 11.69
N GLU A 89 15.42 -17.08 12.50
CA GLU A 89 14.55 -18.17 12.02
C GLU A 89 13.33 -17.66 11.23
N LYS A 90 12.86 -16.44 11.49
CA LYS A 90 11.71 -15.83 10.78
C LYS A 90 12.14 -14.89 9.66
N THR A 91 13.23 -14.14 9.83
CA THR A 91 13.66 -13.12 8.86
C THR A 91 14.43 -13.71 7.68
N LEU A 92 15.23 -14.75 7.89
CA LEU A 92 16.02 -15.40 6.85
C LEU A 92 15.17 -16.00 5.71
N PRO A 93 14.08 -16.76 5.97
CA PRO A 93 13.25 -17.29 4.89
C PRO A 93 12.53 -16.19 4.10
N ILE A 94 12.09 -15.11 4.77
CA ILE A 94 11.49 -13.93 4.09
C ILE A 94 12.51 -13.28 3.16
N TRP A 95 13.75 -13.11 3.62
CA TRP A 95 14.85 -12.56 2.82
C TRP A 95 15.16 -13.44 1.60
N GLN A 96 15.18 -14.76 1.76
CA GLN A 96 15.42 -15.69 0.66
C GLN A 96 14.29 -15.66 -0.38
N GLN A 97 13.03 -15.59 0.06
CA GLN A 97 11.88 -15.45 -0.85
C GLN A 97 11.92 -14.13 -1.62
N LEU A 98 12.22 -13.02 -0.94
CA LEU A 98 12.44 -11.71 -1.58
C LEU A 98 13.56 -11.78 -2.61
N ALA A 99 14.71 -12.39 -2.26
CA ALA A 99 15.85 -12.50 -3.14
C ALA A 99 15.55 -13.37 -4.37
N LEU A 100 14.80 -14.46 -4.22
CA LEU A 100 14.36 -15.30 -5.33
C LEU A 100 13.40 -14.54 -6.25
N ALA A 101 12.42 -13.82 -5.68
CA ALA A 101 11.46 -13.02 -6.43
C ALA A 101 12.17 -11.92 -7.25
N PHE A 102 13.04 -11.14 -6.61
CA PHE A 102 13.79 -10.07 -7.30
C PHE A 102 14.77 -10.61 -8.34
N HIS A 103 15.32 -11.82 -8.14
CA HIS A 103 16.19 -12.44 -9.13
C HIS A 103 15.44 -12.78 -10.43
N ALA A 104 14.20 -13.28 -10.33
CA ALA A 104 13.33 -13.55 -11.48
C ALA A 104 12.97 -12.26 -12.26
N TYR A 105 12.86 -11.13 -11.57
CA TYR A 105 12.51 -9.83 -12.18
C TYR A 105 13.70 -9.00 -12.69
N ARG A 106 14.95 -9.41 -12.42
CA ARG A 106 16.15 -8.67 -12.83
C ARG A 106 16.23 -8.44 -14.35
N GLY A 107 15.63 -9.32 -15.15
CA GLY A 107 15.58 -9.20 -16.62
C GLY A 107 14.45 -8.31 -17.17
N HIS A 108 13.54 -7.82 -16.32
CA HIS A 108 12.32 -7.13 -16.75
C HIS A 108 12.16 -5.73 -16.12
N PRO A 109 13.08 -4.78 -16.38
CA PRO A 109 13.01 -3.44 -15.80
C PRO A 109 11.75 -2.66 -16.21
N ALA A 110 11.23 -2.92 -17.41
CA ALA A 110 9.98 -2.33 -17.88
C ALA A 110 8.77 -2.72 -17.01
N ALA A 111 8.70 -3.97 -16.55
CA ALA A 111 7.63 -4.44 -15.69
C ALA A 111 7.68 -3.73 -14.32
N LEU A 112 8.88 -3.55 -13.75
CA LEU A 112 9.08 -2.81 -12.51
C LEU A 112 8.65 -1.34 -12.64
N LEU A 113 8.95 -0.71 -13.79
CA LEU A 113 8.55 0.66 -14.06
C LEU A 113 7.02 0.77 -14.16
N TRP A 114 6.36 -0.15 -14.87
CA TRP A 114 4.90 -0.16 -14.97
C TRP A 114 4.22 -0.38 -13.61
N THR A 115 4.76 -1.27 -12.76
CA THR A 115 4.29 -1.43 -11.38
C THR A 115 4.46 -0.15 -10.56
N ALA A 116 5.59 0.54 -10.72
CA ALA A 116 5.83 1.81 -10.03
C ALA A 116 4.87 2.92 -10.49
N VAL A 117 4.66 3.05 -11.81
CA VAL A 117 3.70 4.00 -12.40
C VAL A 117 2.28 3.69 -11.95
N GLY A 118 1.87 2.41 -12.01
CA GLY A 118 0.57 1.97 -11.53
C GLY A 118 0.38 2.29 -10.04
N SER A 119 1.41 2.07 -9.23
CA SER A 119 1.39 2.41 -7.80
C SER A 119 1.30 3.91 -7.56
N ALA A 120 2.05 4.72 -8.31
CA ALA A 120 1.97 6.19 -8.23
C ALA A 120 0.56 6.67 -8.59
N LEU A 121 -0.03 6.10 -9.64
CA LEU A 121 -1.40 6.39 -10.05
C LEU A 121 -2.40 6.02 -8.93
N ILE A 122 -2.23 4.87 -8.28
CA ILE A 122 -3.07 4.47 -7.14
C ILE A 122 -2.92 5.47 -5.99
N VAL A 123 -1.70 5.90 -5.63
CA VAL A 123 -1.48 6.92 -4.58
C VAL A 123 -2.23 8.21 -4.93
N VAL A 124 -2.08 8.69 -6.16
CA VAL A 124 -2.71 9.95 -6.60
C VAL A 124 -4.23 9.81 -6.60
N LEU A 125 -4.77 8.76 -7.22
CA LEU A 125 -6.23 8.55 -7.30
C LEU A 125 -6.87 8.35 -5.93
N THR A 126 -6.23 7.59 -5.04
CA THR A 126 -6.73 7.41 -3.66
C THR A 126 -6.66 8.71 -2.88
N SER A 127 -5.60 9.52 -3.08
CA SER A 127 -5.49 10.84 -2.46
C SER A 127 -6.55 11.80 -2.99
N ILE A 128 -6.82 11.81 -4.31
CA ILE A 128 -7.90 12.61 -4.91
C ILE A 128 -9.24 12.19 -4.30
N ASN A 129 -9.48 10.88 -4.18
CA ASN A 129 -10.72 10.38 -3.62
C ASN A 129 -10.90 10.81 -2.15
N ILE A 130 -9.85 10.71 -1.33
CA ILE A 130 -9.87 11.19 0.06
C ILE A 130 -10.12 12.70 0.11
N TRP A 131 -9.42 13.48 -0.71
CA TRP A 131 -9.56 14.93 -0.78
C TRP A 131 -10.98 15.35 -1.19
N LEU A 132 -11.56 14.71 -2.21
CA LEU A 132 -12.93 14.98 -2.64
C LEU A 132 -13.96 14.69 -1.54
N ILE A 133 -13.78 13.60 -0.77
CA ILE A 133 -14.65 13.29 0.36
C ILE A 133 -14.52 14.35 1.45
N ALA A 134 -13.29 14.74 1.80
CA ALA A 134 -13.06 15.77 2.81
C ALA A 134 -13.65 17.12 2.36
N GLN A 135 -13.44 17.51 1.11
CA GLN A 135 -13.97 18.73 0.53
C GLN A 135 -15.50 18.75 0.45
N ALA A 136 -16.15 17.58 0.27
CA ALA A 136 -17.60 17.46 0.28
C ALA A 136 -18.21 17.56 1.69
N LEU A 137 -17.47 17.15 2.72
CA LEU A 137 -17.91 17.24 4.11
C LEU A 137 -17.65 18.62 4.71
N GLU A 138 -16.44 19.13 4.53
CA GLU A 138 -15.98 20.40 5.08
C GLU A 138 -15.06 21.11 4.07
N PRO A 139 -15.60 21.98 3.22
CA PRO A 139 -14.85 22.65 2.17
C PRO A 139 -13.64 23.43 2.70
N GLY A 140 -12.44 23.19 2.13
CA GLY A 140 -11.22 23.93 2.51
C GLY A 140 -10.58 23.49 3.82
N SER A 141 -11.05 22.39 4.42
CA SER A 141 -10.47 21.81 5.65
C SER A 141 -9.10 21.18 5.44
N ILE A 142 -8.80 20.70 4.23
CA ILE A 142 -7.55 20.01 3.91
C ILE A 142 -7.20 20.18 2.43
N SER A 143 -5.93 20.48 2.17
CA SER A 143 -5.38 20.57 0.82
C SER A 143 -5.05 19.20 0.23
N MET A 144 -5.01 19.11 -1.09
CA MET A 144 -4.63 17.89 -1.80
C MET A 144 -3.20 17.41 -1.45
N VAL A 145 -2.28 18.34 -1.17
CA VAL A 145 -0.89 18.02 -0.81
C VAL A 145 -0.81 17.42 0.59
N GLU A 146 -1.61 17.92 1.54
CA GLU A 146 -1.71 17.34 2.88
C GLU A 146 -2.27 15.91 2.81
N VAL A 147 -3.29 15.68 1.98
CA VAL A 147 -3.81 14.33 1.75
C VAL A 147 -2.73 13.41 1.16
N LEU A 148 -1.94 13.90 0.21
CA LEU A 148 -0.84 13.13 -0.40
C LEU A 148 0.27 12.79 0.60
N ALA A 149 0.48 13.62 1.62
CA ALA A 149 1.43 13.35 2.70
C ALA A 149 0.92 12.30 3.68
N ILE A 150 -0.35 12.38 4.09
CA ILE A 150 -0.91 11.47 5.11
C ILE A 150 -1.38 10.12 4.54
N ASN A 151 -1.90 10.08 3.31
CA ASN A 151 -2.53 8.89 2.75
C ASN A 151 -1.56 7.70 2.70
N PRO A 152 -0.31 7.86 2.23
CA PRO A 152 0.64 6.75 2.28
C PRO A 152 0.94 6.28 3.70
N ILE A 153 0.98 7.20 4.68
CA ILE A 153 1.19 6.87 6.10
C ILE A 153 0.00 6.06 6.63
N ILE A 154 -1.23 6.41 6.27
CA ILE A 154 -2.44 5.62 6.58
C ILE A 154 -2.29 4.21 6.04
N VAL A 155 -1.92 4.06 4.75
CA VAL A 155 -1.76 2.75 4.12
C VAL A 155 -0.66 1.94 4.78
N PHE A 156 0.46 2.57 5.13
CA PHE A 156 1.54 1.92 5.87
C PHE A 156 1.09 1.45 7.25
N ALA A 157 0.38 2.28 8.01
CA ALA A 157 -0.17 1.92 9.31
C ALA A 157 -1.12 0.71 9.23
N LEU A 158 -1.98 0.66 8.22
CA LEU A 158 -2.90 -0.47 8.00
C LEU A 158 -2.19 -1.77 7.66
N ILE A 159 -1.00 -1.71 7.04
CA ILE A 159 -0.19 -2.90 6.75
C ILE A 159 0.54 -3.38 8.01
N VAL A 160 1.05 -2.45 8.83
CA VAL A 160 1.87 -2.77 10.01
C VAL A 160 1.03 -3.21 11.21
N VAL A 161 -0.22 -2.74 11.31
CA VAL A 161 -1.10 -3.00 12.45
C VAL A 161 -2.17 -4.02 12.06
N PRO A 162 -1.95 -5.33 12.25
CA PRO A 162 -2.93 -6.37 11.96
C PRO A 162 -3.93 -6.47 13.11
N LEU A 163 -4.70 -5.41 13.36
CA LEU A 163 -5.74 -5.41 14.38
C LEU A 163 -7.11 -5.41 13.68
N ALA A 164 -7.91 -6.45 13.97
CA ALA A 164 -9.29 -6.70 13.56
C ALA A 164 -9.58 -7.31 12.15
N PRO A 165 -10.52 -8.27 12.06
CA PRO A 165 -11.02 -8.78 10.78
C PRO A 165 -11.68 -7.65 9.98
N GLY A 166 -11.15 -7.36 8.79
CA GLY A 166 -11.65 -6.31 7.90
C GLY A 166 -11.12 -4.89 8.16
N GLY A 167 -10.20 -4.70 9.11
CA GLY A 167 -9.59 -3.39 9.41
C GLY A 167 -10.55 -2.38 10.09
N LEU A 168 -11.67 -2.87 10.62
CA LEU A 168 -12.65 -2.08 11.34
C LEU A 168 -12.02 -1.50 12.62
N GLY A 169 -12.09 -0.19 12.79
CA GLY A 169 -11.43 0.55 13.86
C GLY A 169 -10.07 1.09 13.45
N VAL A 170 -9.17 0.26 12.92
CA VAL A 170 -7.79 0.70 12.57
C VAL A 170 -7.80 1.73 11.47
N ARG A 171 -8.63 1.55 10.44
CA ARG A 171 -8.77 2.55 9.37
C ARG A 171 -9.30 3.87 9.92
N GLN A 172 -10.41 3.83 10.65
CA GLN A 172 -11.05 5.04 11.18
C GLN A 172 -10.13 5.78 12.16
N VAL A 173 -9.42 5.05 13.02
CA VAL A 173 -8.42 5.63 13.94
C VAL A 173 -7.25 6.22 13.16
N SER A 174 -6.71 5.53 12.15
CA SER A 174 -5.60 6.05 11.34
C SER A 174 -5.98 7.35 10.63
N PHE A 175 -7.16 7.40 10.01
CA PHE A 175 -7.67 8.63 9.40
C PHE A 175 -7.93 9.72 10.45
N ALA A 176 -8.63 9.42 11.55
CA ALA A 176 -8.98 10.40 12.57
C ALA A 176 -7.73 11.00 13.25
N SER A 177 -6.75 10.16 13.60
CA SER A 177 -5.50 10.61 14.21
C SER A 177 -4.66 11.44 13.23
N LEU A 178 -4.51 11.00 11.98
CA LEU A 178 -3.68 11.73 11.01
C LEU A 178 -4.34 13.05 10.58
N PHE A 179 -5.66 13.11 10.42
CA PHE A 179 -6.38 14.36 10.18
C PHE A 179 -6.29 15.33 11.37
N LEU A 180 -6.37 14.82 12.61
CA LEU A 180 -6.16 15.64 13.80
C LEU A 180 -4.74 16.23 13.83
N LEU A 181 -3.72 15.43 13.51
CA LEU A 181 -2.32 15.85 13.56
C LEU A 181 -1.93 16.89 12.50
N ILE A 182 -2.70 16.98 11.41
CA ILE A 182 -2.55 18.02 10.38
C ILE A 182 -3.51 19.19 10.60
N GLY A 183 -4.29 19.21 11.68
CA GLY A 183 -5.22 20.32 11.98
C GLY A 183 -6.56 20.29 11.24
N ALA A 184 -6.82 19.27 10.40
CA ALA A 184 -8.10 19.11 9.69
C ALA A 184 -9.23 18.60 10.61
N GLY A 185 -8.90 18.10 11.81
CA GLY A 185 -9.87 17.72 12.83
C GLY A 185 -10.16 16.21 12.90
N PHE A 186 -10.40 15.74 14.13
CA PHE A 186 -10.60 14.32 14.41
C PHE A 186 -11.91 13.78 13.81
N ASP A 187 -13.02 14.54 13.94
CA ASP A 187 -14.34 14.10 13.47
C ASP A 187 -14.42 14.03 11.94
N LEU A 188 -13.78 14.97 11.24
CA LEU A 188 -13.63 14.92 9.79
C LEU A 188 -12.89 13.66 9.37
N GLY A 189 -11.70 13.41 9.94
CA GLY A 189 -10.91 12.21 9.63
C GLY A 189 -11.66 10.91 9.89
N LYS A 190 -12.36 10.81 11.03
CA LYS A 190 -13.19 9.63 11.35
C LYS A 190 -14.28 9.41 10.30
N THR A 191 -14.97 10.48 9.88
CA THR A 191 -16.04 10.44 8.89
C THR A 191 -15.52 10.07 7.50
N VAL A 192 -14.40 10.66 7.08
CA VAL A 192 -13.70 10.32 5.82
C VAL A 192 -13.31 8.84 5.83
N GLY A 193 -12.71 8.34 6.91
CA GLY A 193 -12.31 6.94 7.04
C GLY A 193 -13.50 5.97 6.97
N LEU A 194 -14.66 6.36 7.51
CA LEU A 194 -15.90 5.58 7.42
C LEU A 194 -16.47 5.55 5.99
N LEU A 195 -16.50 6.70 5.31
CA LEU A 195 -16.95 6.79 3.92
C LEU A 195 -16.03 6.02 2.97
N GLN A 196 -14.71 6.11 3.17
CA GLN A 196 -13.72 5.30 2.45
C GLN A 196 -13.99 3.80 2.61
N GLN A 197 -14.35 3.37 3.81
CA GLN A 197 -14.71 1.97 4.06
C GLN A 197 -16.00 1.58 3.35
N ALA A 198 -17.04 2.42 3.41
CA ALA A 198 -18.31 2.17 2.74
C ALA A 198 -18.15 2.10 1.21
N ILE A 199 -17.44 3.06 0.61
CA ILE A 199 -17.10 3.07 -0.82
C ILE A 199 -16.33 1.79 -1.17
N GLY A 200 -15.36 1.40 -0.36
CA GLY A 200 -14.62 0.15 -0.54
C GLY A 200 -15.54 -1.08 -0.57
N TYR A 201 -16.54 -1.15 0.30
CA TYR A 201 -17.54 -2.22 0.28
C TYR A 201 -18.43 -2.17 -0.96
N PHE A 202 -18.93 -0.99 -1.34
CA PHE A 202 -19.75 -0.83 -2.56
C PHE A 202 -19.00 -1.23 -3.83
N VAL A 203 -17.74 -0.81 -3.96
CA VAL A 203 -16.88 -1.17 -5.11
C VAL A 203 -16.51 -2.66 -5.12
N SER A 204 -16.53 -3.32 -3.96
CA SER A 204 -16.26 -4.75 -3.85
C SER A 204 -17.46 -5.64 -4.25
N ILE A 205 -18.69 -5.11 -4.23
CA ILE A 205 -19.91 -5.88 -4.56
C ILE A 205 -19.85 -6.45 -5.99
N PRO A 206 -19.58 -5.67 -7.06
CA PRO A 206 -19.49 -6.22 -8.42
C PRO A 206 -18.46 -7.33 -8.56
N GLY A 207 -17.30 -7.19 -7.92
CA GLY A 207 -16.26 -8.22 -7.91
C GLY A 207 -16.73 -9.51 -7.21
N GLY A 208 -17.44 -9.38 -6.10
CA GLY A 208 -18.04 -10.51 -5.38
C GLY A 208 -19.14 -11.21 -6.19
N ILE A 209 -19.97 -10.45 -6.91
CA ILE A 209 -21.01 -10.99 -7.79
C ILE A 209 -20.38 -11.76 -8.95
N LEU A 210 -19.39 -11.18 -9.65
CA LEU A 210 -18.70 -11.86 -10.75
C LEU A 210 -18.01 -13.14 -10.28
N TRP A 211 -17.41 -13.13 -9.09
CA TRP A 211 -16.82 -14.33 -8.49
C TRP A 211 -17.86 -15.42 -8.21
N PHE A 212 -19.01 -15.05 -7.65
CA PHE A 212 -20.10 -15.99 -7.37
C PHE A 212 -20.67 -16.60 -8.66
N LEU A 213 -20.86 -15.77 -9.70
CA LEU A 213 -21.35 -16.22 -11.01
C LEU A 213 -20.35 -17.13 -11.74
N GLY A 214 -19.06 -16.80 -11.72
CA GLY A 214 -18.01 -17.62 -12.34
C GLY A 214 -17.76 -18.95 -11.62
N ARG A 215 -17.99 -18.98 -10.30
CA ARG A 215 -17.84 -20.20 -9.48
C ARG A 215 -18.86 -21.29 -9.85
N ASN A 216 -20.06 -20.93 -10.28
CA ASN A 216 -21.06 -21.92 -10.72
C ASN A 216 -20.66 -22.55 -12.07
N GLN A 217 -20.16 -21.77 -13.04
CA GLN A 217 -19.70 -22.30 -14.33
C GLN A 217 -18.52 -23.28 -14.20
N HIS A 218 -17.62 -23.04 -13.26
CA HIS A 218 -16.46 -23.91 -13.03
C HIS A 218 -16.83 -25.22 -12.31
N ARG A 219 -17.99 -25.26 -11.64
CA ARG A 219 -18.54 -26.44 -10.97
C ARG A 219 -19.27 -27.35 -11.97
N ASP A 220 -20.06 -26.75 -12.87
CA ASP A 220 -20.83 -27.47 -13.90
C ASP A 220 -19.94 -28.12 -14.98
N SER A 221 -18.74 -27.58 -15.19
CA SER A 221 -17.75 -28.12 -16.14
C SER A 221 -16.97 -29.32 -15.59
N VAL A 222 -16.95 -29.52 -14.27
CA VAL A 222 -16.30 -30.67 -13.60
C VAL A 222 -17.31 -31.83 -13.42
N GLU A 223 -18.60 -31.55 -13.34
CA GLU A 223 -19.65 -32.57 -13.12
C GLU A 223 -20.24 -33.18 -14.40
N ARG A 224 -19.84 -32.78 -15.62
CA ARG A 224 -20.17 -33.56 -16.82
C ARG A 224 -19.41 -34.90 -16.73
N PRO A 225 -20.08 -36.03 -16.48
CA PRO A 225 -19.41 -37.32 -16.55
C PRO A 225 -18.90 -37.44 -17.98
N MET A 226 -17.65 -37.87 -18.15
CA MET A 226 -17.19 -38.33 -19.45
C MET A 226 -18.15 -39.42 -19.89
N ALA A 227 -19.08 -39.07 -20.79
CA ALA A 227 -19.89 -40.03 -21.49
C ALA A 227 -18.89 -40.88 -22.26
N VAL A 228 -18.62 -42.07 -21.71
CA VAL A 228 -17.83 -43.11 -22.36
C VAL A 228 -18.60 -43.46 -23.63
N GLU A 229 -18.22 -42.87 -24.76
CA GLU A 229 -18.57 -43.37 -26.07
C GLU A 229 -18.02 -44.79 -26.19
N LEU A 230 -18.89 -45.78 -26.00
CA LEU A 230 -18.57 -47.15 -26.36
C LEU A 230 -18.44 -47.23 -27.89
N PRO A 231 -17.38 -47.86 -28.42
CA PRO A 231 -17.18 -47.97 -29.85
C PRO A 231 -18.29 -48.82 -30.48
N PRO A 232 -18.67 -48.55 -31.74
CA PRO A 232 -19.74 -49.28 -32.40
C PRO A 232 -19.33 -50.75 -32.59
N SER A 233 -20.17 -51.66 -32.08
CA SER A 233 -20.07 -53.10 -32.36
C SER A 233 -20.39 -53.31 -33.84
N SER A 234 -19.38 -53.78 -34.57
CA SER A 234 -19.47 -54.33 -35.93
C SER A 234 -20.44 -55.51 -36.02
#